data_AF-A0A368KUS1-F1
#
_entry.id   AF-A0A368KUS1-F1
#
_cell.length_a   1.000
_cell.length_b   1.000
_cell.length_c   1.000
_cell.angle_alpha   90.00
_cell.angle_beta   90.00
_cell.angle_gamma   90.00
#
_symmetry.space_group_name_H-M   'P 1'
#
loop_
_entity.id
_entity.type
_entity.pdbx_description
1 polymer ?
#
loop_
_entity_poly.entity_id
_entity_poly.type
_entity_poly.pdbx_seq_one_letter_code
_entity_poly.pdbx_strand_id
1 'polypeptide(L)'
;MLYVMLIHWVADFLCQSRWMAENKSSNLGALSAHVGTYTAVLGICCLPLLGIAPGIGFALANGVLHFVVDFITSRITSYFYKRQNMHAFFATVGFDQYLHFVCLWVTFYYFYAD
;
A
#
# COMPACT_ATOMS: atom_id res chain seq x y z
N MET A 1 -7.46 -13.87 -2.68
CA MET A 1 -6.69 -12.96 -3.55
C MET A 1 -7.50 -11.76 -4.03
N LEU A 2 -8.52 -11.91 -4.88
CA LEU A 2 -9.30 -10.78 -5.40
C LEU A 2 -9.89 -9.88 -4.31
N TYR A 3 -10.40 -10.48 -3.23
CA TYR A 3 -10.87 -9.76 -2.05
C TYR A 3 -9.77 -8.87 -1.43
N VAL A 4 -8.59 -9.44 -1.22
CA VAL A 4 -7.44 -8.73 -0.61
C VAL A 4 -6.97 -7.58 -1.51
N MET A 5 -6.96 -7.77 -2.84
CA MET A 5 -6.64 -6.71 -3.80
C MET A 5 -7.66 -5.56 -3.75
N LEU A 6 -8.95 -5.88 -3.60
CA LEU A 6 -9.99 -4.87 -3.41
C LEU A 6 -9.79 -4.09 -2.11
N ILE A 7 -9.51 -4.79 -1.00
CA ILE A 7 -9.24 -4.14 0.29
C ILE A 7 -8.00 -3.26 0.21
N HIS A 8 -6.94 -3.70 -0.46
CA HIS A 8 -5.77 -2.86 -0.73
C HIS A 8 -6.17 -1.56 -1.43
N TRP A 9 -6.95 -1.64 -2.52
CA TRP A 9 -7.39 -0.45 -3.23
C TRP A 9 -8.26 0.48 -2.36
N VAL A 10 -9.16 -0.07 -1.55
CA VAL A 10 -9.95 0.71 -0.58
C VAL A 10 -9.02 1.43 0.40
N ALA A 11 -8.07 0.71 0.97
CA ALA A 11 -7.13 1.22 1.95
C ALA A 11 -6.21 2.30 1.37
N ASP A 12 -5.67 2.07 0.18
CA ASP A 12 -4.64 2.91 -0.46
C ASP A 12 -5.22 4.16 -1.16
N PHE A 13 -6.46 4.09 -1.68
CA PHE A 13 -7.08 5.21 -2.39
C PHE A 13 -8.27 5.84 -1.68
N LEU A 14 -9.21 5.03 -1.15
CA LEU A 14 -10.45 5.58 -0.56
C LEU A 14 -10.22 6.08 0.86
N CYS A 15 -9.39 5.39 1.65
CA CYS A 15 -9.08 5.76 3.02
C CYS A 15 -7.89 6.74 3.12
N GLN A 16 -7.08 6.87 2.07
CA GLN A 16 -6.00 7.85 2.01
C GLN A 16 -6.57 9.26 1.85
N SER A 17 -6.23 10.15 2.78
CA SER A 17 -6.64 11.55 2.71
C SER A 17 -5.78 12.32 1.71
N ARG A 18 -6.31 13.46 1.24
CA ARG A 18 -5.58 14.38 0.36
C ARG A 18 -4.22 14.80 0.95
N TRP A 19 -4.17 15.07 2.25
CA TRP A 19 -2.92 15.45 2.93
C TRP A 19 -1.88 14.33 2.86
N MET A 20 -2.28 13.07 3.07
CA MET A 20 -1.39 11.92 2.92
C MET A 20 -0.86 11.82 1.50
N ALA A 21 -1.75 11.89 0.50
CA ALA A 21 -1.41 11.76 -0.92
C ALA A 21 -0.41 12.85 -1.39
N GLU A 22 -0.65 14.11 -1.03
CA GLU A 22 0.15 15.25 -1.51
C GLU A 22 1.51 15.37 -0.81
N ASN A 23 1.66 14.82 0.41
CA ASN A 23 2.86 15.04 1.23
C ASN A 23 3.73 13.79 1.45
N LYS A 24 3.27 12.58 1.09
CA LYS A 24 4.02 11.34 1.40
C LYS A 24 5.43 11.25 0.78
N SER A 25 5.70 12.00 -0.28
CA SER A 25 7.04 12.07 -0.89
C SER A 25 8.03 12.98 -0.17
N SER A 26 7.54 13.94 0.63
CA SER A 26 8.36 14.97 1.29
C SER A 26 8.27 14.92 2.83
N ASN A 27 7.25 14.24 3.38
CA ASN A 27 6.98 14.18 4.80
C ASN A 27 6.79 12.73 5.26
N LEU A 28 7.71 12.24 6.11
CA LEU A 28 7.63 10.90 6.68
C LEU A 28 6.40 10.69 7.56
N GLY A 29 5.91 11.72 8.26
CA GLY A 29 4.67 11.64 9.03
C GLY A 29 3.44 11.39 8.15
N ALA A 30 3.39 12.00 6.95
CA ALA A 30 2.32 11.76 5.98
C ALA A 30 2.38 10.32 5.43
N LEU A 31 3.57 9.83 5.11
CA LEU A 31 3.77 8.45 4.68
C LEU A 31 3.41 7.44 5.79
N SER A 32 3.86 7.69 7.03
CA SER A 32 3.54 6.82 8.16
C SER A 32 2.06 6.81 8.50
N ALA A 33 1.36 7.96 8.40
CA ALA A 33 -0.08 8.03 8.59
C ALA A 33 -0.85 7.25 7.51
N HIS A 34 -0.38 7.32 6.26
CA HIS A 34 -0.89 6.52 5.15
C HIS A 34 -0.75 5.02 5.42
N VAL A 35 0.47 4.57 5.70
CA VAL A 35 0.75 3.16 5.97
C VAL A 35 0.01 2.68 7.22
N GLY A 36 -0.11 3.51 8.25
CA GLY A 36 -0.90 3.18 9.45
C GLY A 36 -2.37 2.96 9.13
N THR A 37 -2.97 3.86 8.33
CA THR A 37 -4.35 3.75 7.85
C THR A 37 -4.52 2.49 7.01
N TYR A 38 -3.60 2.27 6.06
CA TYR A 38 -3.58 1.10 5.20
C TYR A 38 -3.53 -0.21 6.00
N THR A 39 -2.58 -0.30 6.95
CA THR A 39 -2.36 -1.48 7.79
C THR A 39 -3.58 -1.78 8.65
N ALA A 40 -4.22 -0.76 9.22
CA ALA A 40 -5.42 -0.93 10.03
C ALA A 40 -6.60 -1.45 9.20
N VAL A 41 -6.85 -0.88 8.01
CA VAL A 41 -7.93 -1.32 7.12
C VAL A 41 -7.68 -2.75 6.63
N LEU A 42 -6.46 -3.05 6.17
CA LEU A 42 -6.10 -4.39 5.72
C LEU A 42 -6.24 -5.42 6.84
N GLY A 43 -5.77 -5.10 8.04
CA GLY A 43 -5.90 -5.95 9.23
C GLY A 43 -7.34 -6.27 9.53
N ILE A 44 -8.17 -5.26 9.80
CA ILE A 44 -9.60 -5.44 10.16
C ILE A 44 -10.34 -6.26 9.10
N CYS A 45 -10.14 -5.97 7.81
CA CYS A 45 -10.86 -6.64 6.73
C CYS A 45 -10.32 -8.05 6.44
N CYS A 46 -9.05 -8.36 6.72
CA CYS A 46 -8.48 -9.69 6.48
C CYS A 46 -8.59 -10.63 7.70
N LEU A 47 -8.92 -10.14 8.90
CA LEU A 47 -9.13 -10.98 10.09
C LEU A 47 -10.12 -12.15 9.85
N PRO A 48 -11.29 -11.96 9.21
CA PRO A 48 -12.22 -13.07 8.97
C PRO A 48 -11.70 -14.11 7.98
N LEU A 49 -10.73 -13.74 7.14
CA LEU A 49 -10.17 -14.61 6.10
C LEU A 49 -9.00 -15.45 6.60
N LEU A 50 -8.14 -14.86 7.44
CA LEU A 50 -6.91 -15.50 7.91
C LEU A 50 -7.02 -15.98 9.37
N GLY A 51 -7.92 -15.41 10.17
CA GLY A 51 -7.91 -15.57 11.62
C GLY A 51 -7.09 -14.47 12.31
N ILE A 52 -7.15 -14.41 13.65
CA ILE A 52 -6.60 -13.28 14.42
C ILE A 52 -5.08 -13.17 14.30
N ALA A 53 -4.35 -14.20 14.71
CA ALA A 53 -2.88 -14.17 14.74
C ALA A 53 -2.25 -14.02 13.33
N PRO A 54 -2.56 -14.88 12.34
CA PRO A 54 -2.02 -14.73 10.98
C PRO A 54 -2.56 -13.49 10.27
N GLY A 55 -3.78 -13.04 10.56
CA GLY A 55 -4.33 -11.79 10.00
C GLY A 55 -3.56 -10.55 10.47
N ILE A 56 -3.21 -10.48 11.76
CA ILE A 56 -2.35 -9.42 12.30
C ILE A 56 -0.95 -9.51 11.69
N GLY A 57 -0.36 -10.70 11.63
CA GLY A 57 0.96 -10.92 11.01
C GLY A 57 1.00 -10.49 9.55
N PHE A 58 -0.02 -10.89 8.77
CA PHE A 58 -0.19 -10.51 7.37
C PHE A 58 -0.31 -8.99 7.18
N ALA A 59 -1.12 -8.32 8.01
CA ALA A 59 -1.29 -6.88 7.94
C ALA A 59 0.00 -6.12 8.26
N LEU A 60 0.73 -6.52 9.31
CA LEU A 60 1.99 -5.90 9.70
C LEU A 60 3.08 -6.11 8.63
N ALA A 61 3.20 -7.33 8.10
CA ALA A 61 4.15 -7.63 7.03
C ALA A 61 3.88 -6.76 5.79
N ASN A 62 2.61 -6.66 5.37
CA ASN A 62 2.24 -5.81 4.24
C ASN A 62 2.38 -4.33 4.55
N GLY A 63 2.12 -3.87 5.77
CA GLY A 63 2.36 -2.48 6.17
C GLY A 63 3.82 -2.07 5.99
N VAL A 64 4.76 -2.93 6.37
CA VAL A 64 6.20 -2.70 6.17
C VAL A 64 6.56 -2.66 4.67
N LEU A 65 6.07 -3.64 3.90
CA LEU A 65 6.33 -3.69 2.46
C LEU A 65 5.72 -2.46 1.75
N HIS A 66 4.50 -2.08 2.13
CA HIS A 66 3.80 -0.90 1.61
C HIS A 66 4.61 0.36 1.86
N PHE A 67 5.13 0.54 3.08
CA PHE A 67 5.98 1.67 3.42
C PHE A 67 7.21 1.75 2.52
N VAL A 68 7.89 0.62 2.27
CA VAL A 68 9.11 0.59 1.43
C VAL A 68 8.78 0.96 -0.01
N VAL A 69 7.73 0.36 -0.59
CA VAL A 69 7.29 0.66 -1.96
C VAL A 69 6.93 2.13 -2.07
N ASP A 70 6.01 2.63 -1.23
CA ASP A 70 5.56 4.02 -1.27
C ASP A 70 6.70 5.02 -0.99
N PHE A 71 7.64 4.68 -0.11
CA PHE A 71 8.81 5.54 0.15
C PHE A 71 9.59 5.79 -1.14
N ILE A 72 9.77 4.76 -1.97
CA ILE A 72 10.53 4.88 -3.22
C ILE A 72 9.66 5.50 -4.32
N THR A 73 8.48 4.92 -4.59
CA THR A 73 7.64 5.27 -5.73
C THR A 73 7.05 6.68 -5.61
N SER A 74 6.69 7.14 -4.41
CA SER A 74 6.15 8.50 -4.20
C SER A 74 7.14 9.61 -4.57
N ARG A 75 8.45 9.36 -4.37
CA ARG A 75 9.52 10.30 -4.74
C ARG A 75 9.70 10.32 -6.26
N ILE A 76 9.62 9.16 -6.91
CA ILE A 76 9.72 9.02 -8.36
C ILE A 76 8.50 9.67 -9.04
N THR A 77 7.28 9.39 -8.58
CA THR A 77 6.05 10.01 -9.11
C THR A 77 6.09 11.53 -8.93
N SER A 78 6.50 12.02 -7.75
CA SER A 78 6.65 13.46 -7.51
C SER A 78 7.68 14.12 -8.43
N TYR A 79 8.79 13.43 -8.73
CA TYR A 79 9.78 13.89 -9.70
C TYR A 79 9.19 14.05 -11.10
N PHE A 80 8.46 13.05 -11.60
CA PHE A 80 7.84 13.11 -12.93
C PHE A 80 6.69 14.12 -13.00
N TYR A 81 5.90 14.24 -11.94
CA TYR A 81 4.83 15.23 -11.84
C TYR A 81 5.38 16.67 -11.97
N LYS A 82 6.45 16.99 -11.23
CA LYS A 82 7.11 18.31 -11.30
C LYS A 82 7.65 18.64 -12.71
N ARG A 83 8.03 17.62 -13.48
CA ARG A 83 8.52 17.76 -14.87
C ARG A 83 7.40 17.72 -15.91
N GLN A 84 6.14 17.64 -15.48
CA GLN A 84 4.98 17.50 -16.37
C GLN A 84 5.06 16.27 -17.31
N ASN A 85 5.87 15.26 -16.95
CA ASN A 85 5.94 14.00 -17.69
C ASN A 85 4.83 13.06 -17.22
N MET A 86 3.62 13.29 -17.70
CA MET A 86 2.42 12.56 -17.25
C MET A 86 2.47 11.08 -17.63
N HIS A 87 3.10 10.71 -18.75
CA HIS A 87 3.24 9.31 -19.12
C HIS A 87 4.07 8.54 -18.09
N ALA A 88 5.26 9.05 -17.73
CA ALA A 88 6.10 8.42 -16.72
C ALA A 88 5.47 8.47 -15.32
N PHE A 89 4.73 9.54 -15.00
CA PHE A 89 3.95 9.63 -13.77
C PHE A 89 2.94 8.49 -13.65
N PHE A 90 2.05 8.33 -14.64
CA PHE A 90 1.03 7.27 -14.62
C PHE A 90 1.64 5.87 -14.72
N ALA A 91 2.72 5.69 -15.50
CA ALA A 91 3.44 4.42 -15.56
C ALA A 91 4.03 4.04 -14.19
N THR A 92 4.57 5.02 -13.45
CA THR A 92 5.09 4.78 -12.09
C THR A 92 3.97 4.46 -11.10
N VAL A 93 2.83 5.15 -11.18
CA VAL A 93 1.64 4.82 -10.35
C VAL A 93 1.12 3.42 -10.67
N GLY A 94 1.06 3.02 -11.94
CA GLY A 94 0.66 1.66 -12.31
C GLY A 94 1.65 0.60 -11.80
N PHE A 95 2.95 0.88 -11.90
CA PHE A 95 3.99 -0.03 -11.40
C PHE A 95 3.99 -0.14 -9.87
N ASP A 96 3.74 0.95 -9.17
CA ASP A 96 3.53 1.00 -7.72
C ASP A 96 2.43 0.03 -7.29
N GLN A 97 1.26 0.09 -7.92
CA GLN A 97 0.14 -0.81 -7.64
C GLN A 97 0.47 -2.28 -7.95
N TYR A 98 1.22 -2.53 -9.03
CA TYR A 98 1.70 -3.87 -9.35
C TYR A 98 2.62 -4.43 -8.26
N LEU A 99 3.57 -3.63 -7.75
CA LEU A 99 4.47 -4.06 -6.68
C LEU A 99 3.71 -4.40 -5.40
N HIS A 100 2.73 -3.57 -5.03
CA HIS A 100 1.88 -3.85 -3.88
C HIS A 100 1.10 -5.16 -4.04
N PHE A 101 0.54 -5.42 -5.22
CA PHE A 101 -0.12 -6.70 -5.50
C PHE A 101 0.84 -7.91 -5.45
N VAL A 102 2.08 -7.75 -5.90
CA VAL A 102 3.11 -8.80 -5.74
C VAL A 102 3.38 -9.05 -4.25
N CYS A 103 3.54 -8.00 -3.44
CA CYS A 103 3.72 -8.12 -1.99
C CYS A 103 2.55 -8.83 -1.31
N LEU A 104 1.31 -8.42 -1.63
CA LEU A 104 0.10 -9.08 -1.12
C LEU A 104 0.05 -10.55 -1.54
N TRP A 105 0.40 -10.86 -2.78
CA TRP A 105 0.35 -12.24 -3.29
C TRP A 105 1.34 -13.14 -2.56
N VAL A 106 2.60 -12.71 -2.44
CA VAL A 106 3.66 -13.46 -1.75
C VAL A 106 3.34 -13.65 -0.27
N THR A 107 2.94 -12.58 0.42
CA THR A 107 2.62 -12.65 1.85
C THR A 107 1.34 -13.45 2.11
N PHE A 108 0.33 -13.34 1.25
CA PHE A 108 -0.89 -14.13 1.40
C PHE A 108 -0.61 -15.61 1.26
N TYR A 109 0.22 -16.01 0.29
CA TYR A 109 0.64 -17.41 0.16
C TYR A 109 1.35 -17.92 1.43
N TYR A 110 2.21 -17.11 2.04
CA TYR A 110 2.89 -17.47 3.28
C TYR A 110 1.91 -17.63 4.46
N PHE A 111 1.01 -16.68 4.69
CA PHE A 111 0.12 -16.69 5.87
C PHE A 111 -1.16 -17.52 5.70
N TYR A 112 -1.54 -17.91 4.48
CA TYR A 112 -2.71 -18.74 4.20
C TYR A 112 -2.38 -20.23 4.10
N ALA A 113 -1.13 -20.58 3.84
CA ALA A 113 -0.68 -21.97 3.70
C ALA A 113 -0.31 -22.65 5.03
N ASP A 114 -0.30 -21.89 6.14
CA ASP A 114 -0.17 -22.36 7.52
C ASP A 114 -1.56 -22.53 8.17
#